data_AF-A0A7C7CRH0-F1
#
_entry.id   AF-A0A7C7CRH0-F1
#
_cell.length_a   1.000
_cell.length_b   1.000
_cell.length_c   1.000
_cell.angle_alpha   90.00
_cell.angle_beta   90.00
_cell.angle_gamma   90.00
#
_symmetry.space_group_name_H-M   'P 1'
#
loop_
_entity.id
_entity.type
_entity.pdbx_description
1 polymer ?
#
loop_
_entity_poly.entity_id
_entity_poly.type
_entity_poly.pdbx_seq_one_letter_code
_entity_poly.pdbx_strand_id
1 'polypeptide(L)'
;MANSTRLNGVIRALEEGTTAFTTFSPADPESASALSGTNYDGVVFEMEHGPFNTVALRDALQYLLSRGQILNGGTLAPAVTPMVRIPPNGGEMNQWIAKQVLDIGVYGIIFPHISTVEEAWNAVRACRYPRMPEKEDYDPPGIRGDAPVRAARYWGLSQQEYYAKADVWPLAPEGEILV
;
A
#
# COMPACT_ATOMS: atom_id res chain seq x y z
N MET A 1 23.18 11.19 3.17
CA MET A 1 21.99 10.53 2.59
C MET A 1 20.94 10.59 3.67
N ALA A 2 19.80 11.23 3.42
CA ALA A 2 18.77 11.39 4.45
C ALA A 2 18.36 9.99 4.93
N ASN A 3 18.36 9.77 6.25
CA ASN A 3 17.69 8.60 6.83
C ASN A 3 16.19 8.79 6.55
N SER A 4 15.75 8.37 5.37
CA SER A 4 14.36 8.48 4.97
C SER A 4 13.52 7.64 5.92
N THR A 5 12.58 8.29 6.60
CA THR A 5 11.61 7.69 7.53
C THR A 5 10.47 6.97 6.80
N ARG A 6 10.55 6.88 5.46
CA ARG A 6 9.56 6.22 4.61
C ARG A 6 9.49 4.73 4.89
N LEU A 7 8.26 4.26 5.07
CA LEU A 7 7.96 2.84 5.14
C LEU A 7 7.82 2.25 3.74
N ASN A 8 7.23 3.00 2.80
CA ASN A 8 7.08 2.58 1.43
C ASN A 8 8.40 2.80 0.65
N GLY A 9 9.09 1.70 0.35
CA GLY A 9 10.35 1.70 -0.40
C GLY A 9 10.22 2.24 -1.83
N VAL A 10 9.06 2.07 -2.47
CA VAL A 10 8.77 2.64 -3.80
C VAL A 10 8.71 4.16 -3.72
N ILE A 11 7.95 4.70 -2.75
CA ILE A 11 7.88 6.15 -2.51
C ILE A 11 9.28 6.70 -2.17
N ARG A 12 10.04 6.01 -1.31
CA ARG A 12 11.42 6.41 -0.98
C ARG A 12 12.29 6.55 -2.23
N ALA A 13 12.29 5.54 -3.11
CA ALA A 13 13.06 5.57 -4.34
C ALA A 13 12.67 6.76 -5.24
N LEU A 14 11.37 7.02 -5.37
CA LEU A 14 10.83 8.14 -6.16
C LEU A 14 11.23 9.51 -5.57
N GLU A 15 11.16 9.68 -4.24
CA GLU A 15 11.55 10.92 -3.56
C GLU A 15 13.06 11.19 -3.64
N GLU A 16 13.86 10.14 -3.67
CA GLU A 16 15.31 10.22 -3.89
C GLU A 16 15.68 10.49 -5.35
N GLY A 17 14.68 10.56 -6.26
CA GLY A 17 14.88 10.77 -7.69
C GLY A 17 15.52 9.57 -8.40
N THR A 18 15.36 8.37 -7.83
CA THR A 18 15.86 7.11 -8.39
C THR A 18 14.73 6.27 -9.01
N THR A 19 15.10 5.25 -9.77
CA THR A 19 14.13 4.32 -10.35
C THR A 19 13.67 3.32 -9.30
N ALA A 20 12.36 3.27 -9.02
CA ALA A 20 11.78 2.20 -8.23
C ALA A 20 11.65 0.91 -9.05
N PHE A 21 12.17 -0.20 -8.53
CA PHE A 21 12.08 -1.52 -9.15
C PHE A 21 11.02 -2.37 -8.45
N THR A 22 9.99 -2.77 -9.19
CA THR A 22 8.91 -3.63 -8.68
C THR A 22 8.68 -4.84 -9.57
N THR A 23 8.22 -5.95 -8.99
CA THR A 23 7.81 -7.16 -9.74
C THR A 23 6.37 -7.53 -9.46
N PHE A 24 5.72 -8.22 -10.41
CA PHE A 24 4.45 -8.89 -10.18
C PHE A 24 4.68 -10.27 -9.54
N SER A 25 3.74 -10.68 -8.69
CA SER A 25 3.74 -11.99 -8.04
C SER A 25 2.32 -12.50 -7.79
N PRO A 26 2.07 -13.82 -7.86
CA PRO A 26 0.89 -14.39 -7.21
C PRO A 26 0.95 -14.15 -5.69
N ALA A 27 -0.24 -14.07 -5.07
CA ALA A 27 -0.40 -13.86 -3.64
C ALA A 27 -0.37 -15.21 -2.88
N ASP A 28 0.80 -15.84 -2.79
CA ASP A 28 0.99 -17.08 -2.05
C ASP A 28 2.25 -17.06 -1.16
N PRO A 29 2.32 -17.91 -0.11
CA PRO A 29 3.45 -17.97 0.81
C PRO A 29 4.82 -18.26 0.17
N GLU A 30 4.88 -19.10 -0.86
CA GLU A 30 6.14 -19.54 -1.46
C GLU A 30 6.76 -18.40 -2.26
N SER A 31 5.95 -17.76 -3.11
CA SER A 31 6.35 -16.59 -3.89
C SER A 31 6.73 -15.42 -2.99
N ALA A 32 5.96 -15.14 -1.93
CA ALA A 32 6.29 -14.09 -0.97
C ALA A 32 7.60 -14.35 -0.22
N SER A 33 7.84 -15.61 0.20
CA SER A 33 9.09 -15.99 0.87
C SER A 33 10.29 -15.80 -0.04
N ALA A 34 10.18 -16.19 -1.31
CA ALA A 34 11.23 -16.01 -2.30
C ALA A 34 11.56 -14.53 -2.55
N LEU A 35 10.56 -13.66 -2.49
CA LEU A 35 10.72 -12.21 -2.67
C LEU A 35 11.28 -11.48 -1.44
N SER A 36 11.04 -11.98 -0.23
CA SER A 36 11.45 -11.33 1.03
C SER A 36 12.93 -10.93 1.11
N GLY A 37 13.80 -11.69 0.42
CA GLY A 37 15.26 -11.48 0.39
C GLY A 37 15.80 -10.73 -0.83
N THR A 38 14.93 -10.22 -1.70
CA THR A 38 15.33 -9.56 -2.96
C THR A 38 15.62 -8.07 -2.75
N ASN A 39 16.20 -7.44 -3.78
CA ASN A 39 16.48 -6.00 -3.78
C ASN A 39 15.39 -5.17 -4.49
N TYR A 40 14.19 -5.71 -4.68
CA TYR A 40 13.07 -4.94 -5.22
C TYR A 40 12.57 -3.93 -4.19
N ASP A 41 12.23 -2.72 -4.62
CA ASP A 41 11.61 -1.70 -3.76
C ASP A 41 10.18 -2.08 -3.37
N GLY A 42 9.52 -2.87 -4.23
CA GLY A 42 8.16 -3.35 -4.00
C GLY A 42 7.78 -4.59 -4.79
N VAL A 43 6.68 -5.21 -4.37
CA VAL A 43 6.00 -6.30 -5.07
C VAL A 43 4.55 -5.90 -5.31
N VAL A 44 4.04 -6.17 -6.50
CA VAL A 44 2.63 -6.05 -6.84
C VAL A 44 2.02 -7.45 -6.82
N PHE A 45 1.20 -7.73 -5.82
CA PHE A 45 0.40 -8.96 -5.81
C PHE A 45 -0.71 -8.87 -6.85
N GLU A 46 -0.72 -9.84 -7.76
CA GLU A 46 -1.60 -9.86 -8.92
C GLU A 46 -2.98 -10.43 -8.57
N MET A 47 -4.02 -9.59 -8.64
CA MET A 47 -5.41 -10.01 -8.37
C MET A 47 -6.41 -9.50 -9.43
N GLU A 48 -5.95 -8.92 -10.55
CA GLU A 48 -6.79 -8.59 -11.70
C GLU A 48 -6.98 -9.80 -12.61
N HIS A 49 -5.87 -10.43 -12.99
CA HIS A 49 -5.86 -11.65 -13.81
C HIS A 49 -5.67 -12.92 -12.97
N GLY A 50 -5.45 -12.77 -11.65
CA GLY A 50 -5.46 -13.84 -10.66
C GLY A 50 -6.75 -13.84 -9.84
N PRO A 51 -6.96 -14.85 -8.97
CA PRO A 51 -8.09 -14.88 -8.06
C PRO A 51 -8.05 -13.71 -7.07
N PHE A 52 -9.20 -13.02 -6.90
CA PHE A 52 -9.36 -12.09 -5.79
C PHE A 52 -9.50 -12.85 -4.46
N ASN A 53 -8.37 -13.07 -3.78
CA ASN A 53 -8.32 -13.77 -2.51
C ASN A 53 -7.58 -12.95 -1.44
N THR A 54 -8.36 -12.27 -0.60
CA THR A 54 -7.87 -11.47 0.53
C THR A 54 -7.19 -12.30 1.61
N VAL A 55 -7.56 -13.58 1.77
CA VAL A 55 -6.89 -14.49 2.72
C VAL A 55 -5.50 -14.83 2.22
N ALA A 56 -5.35 -15.15 0.93
CA ALA A 56 -4.07 -15.46 0.33
C ALA A 56 -3.14 -14.23 0.32
N LEU A 57 -3.67 -13.03 0.02
CA LEU A 57 -2.94 -11.78 0.15
C LEU A 57 -2.43 -11.55 1.58
N ARG A 58 -3.30 -11.72 2.58
CA ARG A 58 -2.91 -11.61 4.00
C ARG A 58 -1.78 -12.56 4.34
N ASP A 59 -1.88 -13.81 3.91
CA ASP A 59 -0.86 -14.83 4.20
C ASP A 59 0.46 -14.48 3.49
N ALA A 60 0.42 -14.10 2.21
CA ALA A 60 1.59 -13.64 1.46
C ALA A 60 2.30 -12.46 2.17
N LEU A 61 1.55 -11.47 2.68
CA LEU A 61 2.13 -10.37 3.47
C LEU A 61 2.85 -10.87 4.73
N GLN A 62 2.34 -11.92 5.40
CA GLN A 62 3.04 -12.51 6.56
C GLN A 62 4.34 -13.21 6.16
N TYR A 63 4.35 -13.91 5.02
CA TYR A 63 5.54 -14.61 4.53
C TYR A 63 6.58 -13.69 3.88
N LEU A 64 6.20 -12.46 3.52
CA LEU A 64 7.12 -11.41 3.10
C LEU A 64 7.98 -10.88 4.27
N LEU A 65 7.52 -11.09 5.53
CA LEU A 65 8.25 -10.67 6.72
C LEU A 65 9.39 -11.64 7.06
N SER A 66 10.62 -11.12 7.18
CA SER A 66 11.78 -11.88 7.66
C SER A 66 12.23 -11.38 9.03
N ARG A 67 12.17 -12.26 10.04
CA ARG A 67 12.57 -11.92 11.42
C ARG A 67 14.03 -11.46 11.53
N GLY A 68 14.92 -12.07 10.75
CA GLY A 68 16.33 -11.70 10.72
C GLY A 68 16.52 -10.29 10.14
N GLN A 69 15.84 -9.98 9.03
CA GLN A 69 15.88 -8.64 8.44
C GLN A 69 15.27 -7.59 9.37
N ILE A 70 14.14 -7.89 10.03
CA ILE A 70 13.48 -6.97 10.97
C ILE A 70 14.42 -6.64 12.14
N LEU A 71 15.01 -7.66 12.77
CA LEU A 71 15.92 -7.46 13.90
C LEU A 71 17.18 -6.67 13.50
N ASN A 72 17.74 -6.98 12.33
CA ASN A 72 19.00 -6.38 11.88
C ASN A 72 18.82 -5.02 11.20
N GLY A 73 17.66 -4.74 10.60
CA GLY A 73 17.39 -3.53 9.84
C GLY A 73 17.10 -2.31 10.72
N GLY A 74 16.64 -2.51 11.96
CA GLY A 74 16.36 -1.41 12.89
C GLY A 74 15.28 -0.44 12.41
N THR A 75 14.44 -0.85 11.46
CA THR A 75 13.36 -0.06 10.85
C THR A 75 12.09 -0.90 10.73
N LEU A 76 10.94 -0.23 10.74
CA LEU A 76 9.64 -0.84 10.44
C LEU A 76 9.38 -0.97 8.93
N ALA A 77 10.17 -0.31 8.10
CA ALA A 77 10.02 -0.38 6.65
C ALA A 77 10.22 -1.83 6.17
N PRO A 78 9.28 -2.42 5.41
CA PRO A 78 9.50 -3.71 4.79
C PRO A 78 10.68 -3.63 3.81
N ALA A 79 11.44 -4.73 3.71
CA ALA A 79 12.53 -4.82 2.73
C ALA A 79 12.00 -4.71 1.29
N VAL A 80 10.85 -5.33 1.03
CA VAL A 80 10.10 -5.24 -0.23
C VAL A 80 8.68 -4.76 0.09
N THR A 81 8.29 -3.62 -0.45
CA THR A 81 6.99 -2.99 -0.16
C THR A 81 5.83 -3.77 -0.79
N PRO A 82 4.86 -4.30 -0.02
CA PRO A 82 3.72 -5.01 -0.58
C PRO A 82 2.68 -4.03 -1.14
N MET A 83 2.38 -4.16 -2.43
CA MET A 83 1.30 -3.50 -3.14
C MET A 83 0.42 -4.55 -3.82
N VAL A 84 -0.71 -4.13 -4.40
CA VAL A 84 -1.65 -5.05 -5.04
C VAL A 84 -2.25 -4.43 -6.30
N ARG A 85 -2.42 -5.20 -7.36
CA ARG A 85 -3.30 -4.83 -8.48
C ARG A 85 -4.65 -5.47 -8.26
N ILE A 86 -5.70 -4.66 -8.14
CA ILE A 86 -7.06 -5.13 -7.83
C ILE A 86 -7.85 -5.45 -9.11
N PRO A 87 -8.89 -6.29 -9.04
CA PRO A 87 -9.66 -6.66 -10.23
C PRO A 87 -10.60 -5.59 -10.80
N PRO A 88 -11.22 -4.68 -10.03
CA PRO A 88 -12.10 -3.69 -10.62
C PRO A 88 -11.35 -2.73 -11.51
N ASN A 89 -11.91 -2.52 -12.69
CA ASN A 89 -11.50 -1.44 -13.57
C ASN A 89 -11.91 -0.08 -12.99
N GLY A 90 -11.20 0.97 -13.41
CA GLY A 90 -11.49 2.35 -13.03
C GLY A 90 -12.96 2.74 -13.12
N GLY A 91 -13.60 2.42 -14.24
CA GLY A 91 -15.00 2.73 -14.52
C GLY A 91 -16.02 2.06 -13.58
N GLU A 92 -15.64 1.04 -12.82
CA GLU A 92 -16.54 0.40 -11.85
C GLU A 92 -16.57 1.12 -10.50
N MET A 93 -15.62 2.04 -10.25
CA MET A 93 -15.54 2.86 -9.05
C MET A 93 -15.62 2.09 -7.71
N ASN A 94 -15.26 0.81 -7.70
CA ASN A 94 -15.48 -0.15 -6.60
C ASN A 94 -14.59 0.10 -5.35
N GLN A 95 -14.91 1.14 -4.58
CA GLN A 95 -14.16 1.55 -3.39
C GLN A 95 -14.15 0.50 -2.27
N TRP A 96 -15.09 -0.45 -2.26
CA TRP A 96 -15.12 -1.50 -1.24
C TRP A 96 -13.94 -2.47 -1.34
N ILE A 97 -13.37 -2.66 -2.53
CA ILE A 97 -12.19 -3.51 -2.72
C ILE A 97 -10.94 -2.81 -2.21
N ALA A 98 -10.80 -1.50 -2.47
CA ALA A 98 -9.70 -0.70 -1.94
C ALA A 98 -9.61 -0.80 -0.42
N LYS A 99 -10.72 -0.63 0.32
CA LYS A 99 -10.70 -0.78 1.78
C LYS A 99 -10.32 -2.20 2.22
N GLN A 100 -10.74 -3.25 1.51
CA GLN A 100 -10.43 -4.64 1.88
C GLN A 100 -8.93 -4.93 1.79
N VAL A 101 -8.29 -4.52 0.70
CA VAL A 101 -6.85 -4.77 0.53
C VAL A 101 -5.98 -3.85 1.40
N LEU A 102 -6.38 -2.59 1.58
CA LEU A 102 -5.65 -1.70 2.49
C LEU A 102 -5.79 -2.12 3.95
N ASP A 103 -6.89 -2.74 4.36
CA ASP A 103 -7.05 -3.29 5.71
C ASP A 103 -6.17 -4.52 5.98
N ILE A 104 -5.66 -5.17 4.93
CA ILE A 104 -4.68 -6.25 5.03
C ILE A 104 -3.28 -5.69 5.31
N GLY A 105 -3.01 -4.44 4.93
CA GLY A 105 -1.76 -3.74 5.21
C GLY A 105 -0.87 -3.49 3.99
N VAL A 106 -1.39 -3.60 2.77
CA VAL A 106 -0.66 -3.17 1.56
C VAL A 106 -0.38 -1.67 1.62
N TYR A 107 0.75 -1.27 1.05
CA TYR A 107 1.24 0.12 0.95
C TYR A 107 0.86 0.78 -0.38
N GLY A 108 0.09 0.09 -1.23
CA GLY A 108 -0.37 0.68 -2.47
C GLY A 108 -1.33 -0.21 -3.24
N ILE A 109 -2.10 0.42 -4.12
CA ILE A 109 -3.05 -0.23 -5.01
C ILE A 109 -2.80 0.25 -6.43
N ILE A 110 -2.64 -0.68 -7.37
CA ILE A 110 -2.75 -0.42 -8.79
C ILE A 110 -4.20 -0.64 -9.21
N PHE A 111 -4.85 0.44 -9.65
CA PHE A 111 -6.18 0.38 -10.25
C PHE A 111 -6.05 0.16 -11.77
N PRO A 112 -6.55 -0.95 -12.32
CA PRO A 112 -6.49 -1.17 -13.75
C PRO A 112 -7.49 -0.26 -14.50
N HIS A 113 -7.18 0.00 -15.78
CA HIS A 113 -8.09 0.66 -16.71
C HIS A 113 -8.64 2.05 -16.29
N ILE A 114 -7.85 2.86 -15.56
CA ILE A 114 -8.17 4.27 -15.31
C ILE A 114 -8.03 5.05 -16.62
N SER A 115 -9.15 5.56 -17.13
CA SER A 115 -9.26 6.24 -18.43
C SER A 115 -9.82 7.66 -18.31
N THR A 116 -10.39 8.03 -17.15
CA THR A 116 -10.92 9.38 -16.91
C THR A 116 -10.40 9.99 -15.61
N VAL A 117 -10.46 11.33 -15.52
CA VAL A 117 -10.12 12.07 -14.29
C VAL A 117 -11.05 11.68 -13.14
N GLU A 118 -12.32 11.41 -13.43
CA GLU A 118 -13.30 11.00 -12.41
C GLU A 118 -12.94 9.64 -11.80
N GLU A 119 -12.50 8.69 -12.62
CA GLU A 119 -12.04 7.38 -12.16
C GLU A 119 -10.77 7.50 -11.32
N ALA A 120 -9.80 8.32 -11.74
CA ALA A 120 -8.59 8.61 -10.97
C ALA A 120 -8.93 9.28 -9.62
N TRP A 121 -9.85 10.25 -9.64
CA TRP A 121 -10.35 10.93 -8.44
C TRP A 121 -11.00 9.94 -7.47
N ASN A 122 -11.80 9.00 -7.98
CA ASN A 122 -12.39 7.95 -7.17
C ASN A 122 -11.32 7.00 -6.58
N ALA A 123 -10.34 6.57 -7.38
CA ALA A 123 -9.25 5.70 -6.92
C ALA A 123 -8.47 6.32 -5.75
N VAL A 124 -8.09 7.59 -5.87
CA VAL A 124 -7.44 8.35 -4.80
C VAL A 124 -8.34 8.38 -3.56
N ARG A 125 -9.59 8.86 -3.69
CA ARG A 125 -10.52 8.99 -2.55
C ARG A 125 -10.79 7.67 -1.83
N ALA A 126 -10.88 6.57 -2.58
CA ALA A 126 -11.10 5.23 -2.03
C ALA A 126 -9.97 4.76 -1.11
N CYS A 127 -8.77 5.33 -1.25
CA CYS A 127 -7.59 5.01 -0.47
C CYS A 127 -7.39 5.91 0.75
N ARG A 128 -8.13 7.03 0.85
CA ARG A 128 -8.00 8.02 1.93
C ARG A 128 -9.10 7.86 2.97
N TYR A 129 -8.75 7.99 4.25
CA TYR A 129 -9.75 8.09 5.31
C TYR A 129 -10.52 9.42 5.24
N PRO A 130 -11.82 9.43 5.60
CA PRO A 130 -12.58 10.66 5.77
C PRO A 130 -11.90 11.60 6.79
N ARG A 131 -11.86 12.89 6.46
CA ARG A 131 -11.34 13.96 7.33
C ARG A 131 -12.35 15.10 7.40
N MET A 132 -12.20 15.94 8.42
CA MET A 132 -12.97 17.18 8.51
C MET A 132 -12.54 18.15 7.40
N PRO A 133 -13.46 18.88 6.76
CA PRO A 133 -13.15 19.82 5.66
C PRO A 133 -12.11 20.90 5.98
N GLU A 134 -11.94 21.24 7.26
CA GLU A 134 -11.01 22.27 7.72
C GLU A 134 -9.57 21.75 7.87
N LYS A 135 -9.33 20.45 7.68
CA LYS A 135 -7.98 19.88 7.76
C LYS A 135 -7.19 20.18 6.48
N GLU A 136 -5.89 20.38 6.67
CA GLU A 136 -4.93 20.42 5.57
C GLU A 136 -5.00 19.12 4.75
N ASP A 137 -4.77 19.23 3.44
CA ASP A 137 -4.89 18.15 2.46
C ASP A 137 -6.26 17.47 2.40
N TYR A 138 -7.36 18.14 2.80
CA TYR A 138 -8.71 17.57 2.75
C TYR A 138 -9.12 17.11 1.34
N ASP A 139 -8.81 17.89 0.31
CA ASP A 139 -9.24 17.63 -1.07
C ASP A 139 -8.24 16.71 -1.81
N PRO A 140 -8.69 15.63 -2.47
CA PRO A 140 -10.05 15.12 -2.53
C PRO A 140 -10.50 14.40 -1.25
N PRO A 141 -11.77 14.53 -0.85
CA PRO A 141 -12.26 13.94 0.40
C PRO A 141 -12.20 12.41 0.38
N GLY A 142 -11.54 11.83 1.38
CA GLY A 142 -11.46 10.39 1.55
C GLY A 142 -12.80 9.71 1.82
N ILE A 143 -12.96 8.51 1.26
CA ILE A 143 -14.17 7.68 1.40
C ILE A 143 -13.85 6.24 1.87
N ARG A 144 -12.61 5.98 2.30
CA ARG A 144 -12.22 4.68 2.86
C ARG A 144 -12.96 4.42 4.18
N GLY A 145 -13.59 3.26 4.31
CA GLY A 145 -14.19 2.84 5.58
C GLY A 145 -13.15 2.69 6.69
N ASP A 146 -13.51 3.08 7.91
CA ASP A 146 -12.57 3.20 9.04
C ASP A 146 -12.47 1.92 9.88
N ALA A 147 -11.30 1.26 9.86
CA ALA A 147 -10.97 0.05 10.63
C ALA A 147 -9.45 -0.29 10.59
N PRO A 148 -8.53 0.60 11.03
CA PRO A 148 -7.09 0.48 10.76
C PRO A 148 -6.40 -0.66 11.51
N VAL A 149 -7.03 -1.28 12.51
CA VAL A 149 -6.41 -2.18 13.50
C VAL A 149 -5.51 -3.25 12.87
N ARG A 150 -5.95 -3.89 11.79
CA ARG A 150 -5.20 -4.96 11.13
C ARG A 150 -3.99 -4.42 10.37
N ALA A 151 -4.19 -3.35 9.59
CA ALA A 151 -3.14 -2.72 8.81
C ALA A 151 -2.07 -2.07 9.71
N ALA A 152 -2.49 -1.32 10.74
CA ALA A 152 -1.60 -0.73 11.74
C ALA A 152 -0.73 -1.79 12.42
N ARG A 153 -1.32 -2.94 12.80
CA ARG A 153 -0.56 -4.08 13.33
C ARG A 153 0.48 -4.60 12.34
N TYR A 154 0.12 -4.75 11.06
CA TYR A 154 1.07 -5.21 10.04
C TYR A 154 2.23 -4.23 9.85
N TRP A 155 1.94 -2.92 9.88
CA TRP A 155 2.94 -1.86 9.74
C TRP A 155 3.81 -1.69 11.00
N GLY A 156 3.45 -2.35 12.10
CA GLY A 156 4.15 -2.20 13.38
C GLY A 156 3.92 -0.84 14.05
N LEU A 157 2.83 -0.15 13.69
CA LEU A 157 2.49 1.19 14.19
C LEU A 157 1.32 1.13 15.18
N SER A 158 1.26 2.12 16.07
CA SER A 158 -0.01 2.44 16.76
C SER A 158 -1.05 2.93 15.75
N GLN A 159 -2.33 2.92 16.14
CA GLN A 159 -3.39 3.43 15.26
C GLN A 159 -3.20 4.92 14.92
N GLN A 160 -2.73 5.72 15.88
CA GLN A 160 -2.49 7.16 15.66
C GLN A 160 -1.34 7.39 14.69
N GLU A 161 -0.23 6.66 14.83
CA GLU A 161 0.88 6.73 13.88
C GLU A 161 0.46 6.24 12.50
N TYR A 162 -0.35 5.17 12.45
CA TYR A 162 -0.90 4.68 11.19
C TYR A 162 -1.81 5.71 10.52
N TYR A 163 -2.72 6.39 11.25
CA TYR A 163 -3.55 7.45 10.65
C TYR A 163 -2.74 8.61 10.09
N ALA A 164 -1.60 8.95 10.71
CA ALA A 164 -0.72 10.00 10.21
C ALA A 164 -0.03 9.62 8.88
N LYS A 165 0.15 8.31 8.63
CA LYS A 165 0.88 7.77 7.48
C LYS A 165 0.00 7.13 6.41
N ALA A 166 -1.18 6.63 6.75
CA ALA A 166 -2.07 5.89 5.88
C ALA A 166 -2.92 6.80 4.98
N ASP A 167 -2.24 7.65 4.22
CA ASP A 167 -2.81 8.55 3.23
C ASP A 167 -2.01 8.49 1.91
N VAL A 168 -2.59 9.01 0.85
CA VAL A 168 -2.05 8.92 -0.52
C VAL A 168 -0.91 9.91 -0.72
N TRP A 169 0.25 9.41 -1.11
CA TRP A 169 1.39 10.22 -1.55
C TRP A 169 1.27 10.56 -3.05
N PRO A 170 1.77 11.73 -3.53
CA PRO A 170 2.44 12.81 -2.79
C PRO A 170 1.47 13.83 -2.20
N LEU A 171 0.16 13.59 -2.30
CA LEU A 171 -0.86 14.53 -1.85
C LEU A 171 -0.77 14.79 -0.34
N ALA A 172 -0.62 13.74 0.47
CA ALA A 172 -0.23 13.85 1.86
C ALA A 172 1.30 13.71 1.96
N PRO A 173 2.04 14.72 2.45
CA PRO A 173 3.50 14.67 2.50
C PRO A 173 4.03 13.47 3.28
N GLU A 174 3.40 13.09 4.40
CA GLU A 174 3.78 11.92 5.21
C GLU A 174 3.07 10.62 4.79
N GLY A 175 2.30 10.66 3.70
CA GLY A 175 1.57 9.52 3.15
C GLY A 175 2.50 8.39 2.70
N GLU A 176 2.07 7.16 2.94
CA GLU A 176 2.79 5.93 2.60
C GLU A 176 1.98 5.04 1.62
N ILE A 177 0.79 5.49 1.20
CA ILE A 177 -0.04 4.77 0.23
C ILE A 177 0.26 5.29 -1.18
N LEU A 178 0.67 4.39 -2.07
CA LEU A 178 0.80 4.67 -3.51
C LEU A 178 -0.46 4.22 -4.27
N VAL A 179 -1.02 5.10 -5.09
CA VAL A 179 -2.24 4.85 -5.89
C VAL A 179 -1.98 5.20 -7.34
#